data_AF-A0A520BW74-F1
#
_entry.id   AF-A0A520BW74-F1
#
_cell.length_a   1.000
_cell.length_b   1.000
_cell.length_c   1.000
_cell.angle_alpha   90.00
_cell.angle_beta   90.00
_cell.angle_gamma   90.00
#
_symmetry.space_group_name_H-M   'P 1'
#
loop_
_entity.id
_entity.type
_entity.pdbx_description
1 polymer ?
#
loop_
_entity_poly.entity_id
_entity_poly.type
_entity_poly.pdbx_seq_one_letter_code
_entity_poly.pdbx_strand_id
1 'polypeptide(L)'
;MLMCYNMGNLRKYGEQNSILDQKEMDIYLKDYLENYPLKLDVALPIFEWAVVFRNLKYAGISKRISKAQLRDRKVFKQRGNTILYDLLIDYPAAGLRHSDVIRWEEISPEDLLASSKFLSRYLKPEERNLVFYHLDTDLLKHFTNEDFQKVIANF
;
A
#
# COMPACT_ATOMS: atom_id res chain seq x y z
N MET A 1 15.37 -11.58 -5.25
CA MET A 1 14.61 -10.78 -4.25
C MET A 1 13.14 -10.84 -4.62
N LEU A 2 12.28 -11.18 -3.66
CA LEU A 2 10.83 -11.17 -3.77
C LEU A 2 10.32 -9.78 -3.36
N MET A 3 9.73 -9.04 -4.30
CA MET A 3 9.15 -7.73 -4.04
C MET A 3 7.63 -7.87 -3.92
N CYS A 4 7.07 -7.67 -2.72
CA CYS A 4 5.64 -7.79 -2.47
C CYS A 4 4.97 -6.43 -2.64
N TYR A 5 4.47 -6.09 -3.82
CA TYR A 5 3.72 -4.85 -4.05
C TYR A 5 2.79 -4.96 -5.23
N ASN A 6 1.85 -4.02 -5.34
CA ASN A 6 0.79 -4.04 -6.33
C ASN A 6 0.01 -5.36 -6.28
N MET A 7 -0.14 -5.93 -5.08
CA MET A 7 -0.77 -7.23 -4.89
C MET A 7 -2.28 -7.15 -5.16
N GLY A 8 -2.92 -6.03 -4.83
CA GLY A 8 -4.33 -5.82 -5.09
C GLY A 8 -4.62 -5.18 -6.45
N ASN A 9 -5.88 -5.23 -6.88
CA ASN A 9 -6.29 -4.62 -8.15
C ASN A 9 -6.42 -3.09 -8.03
N LEU A 10 -5.39 -2.39 -8.50
CA LEU A 10 -5.31 -0.92 -8.58
C LEU A 10 -6.50 -0.29 -9.31
N ARG A 11 -7.02 -0.96 -10.36
CA ARG A 11 -8.09 -0.41 -11.21
C ARG A 11 -9.49 -0.71 -10.71
N LYS A 12 -9.63 -1.64 -9.77
CA LYS A 12 -10.93 -2.00 -9.19
C LYS A 12 -11.36 -0.89 -8.24
N TYR A 13 -12.54 -0.33 -8.46
CA TYR A 13 -13.16 0.60 -7.51
C TYR A 13 -13.55 -0.14 -6.22
N GLY A 14 -13.37 0.52 -5.07
CA GLY A 14 -13.66 -0.05 -3.75
C GLY A 14 -12.63 0.39 -2.71
N GLU A 15 -12.71 -0.15 -1.52
CA GLU A 15 -11.91 0.25 -0.35
C GLU A 15 -10.67 -0.62 -0.12
N GLN A 16 -10.34 -1.51 -1.06
CA GLN A 16 -9.14 -2.33 -0.93
C GLN A 16 -7.86 -1.51 -1.11
N ASN A 17 -6.80 -1.97 -0.45
CA ASN A 17 -5.45 -1.47 -0.68
C ASN A 17 -4.81 -2.27 -1.82
N SER A 18 -4.35 -1.59 -2.86
CA SER A 18 -3.70 -2.25 -4.00
C SER A 18 -2.20 -2.42 -3.82
N ILE A 19 -1.59 -1.67 -2.90
CA ILE A 19 -0.16 -1.78 -2.59
C ILE A 19 0.14 -3.17 -2.00
N LEU A 20 -0.56 -3.53 -0.92
CA LEU A 20 -0.50 -4.85 -0.30
C LEU A 20 -1.91 -5.37 -0.05
N ASP A 21 -2.14 -6.62 -0.44
CA ASP A 21 -3.37 -7.36 -0.20
C ASP A 21 -2.98 -8.77 0.26
N GLN A 22 -3.36 -9.12 1.50
CA GLN A 22 -3.00 -10.40 2.11
C GLN A 22 -3.61 -11.58 1.37
N LYS A 23 -4.83 -11.43 0.84
CA LYS A 23 -5.51 -12.50 0.12
C LYS A 23 -4.80 -12.79 -1.21
N GLU A 24 -4.37 -11.76 -1.90
CA GLU A 24 -3.60 -11.92 -3.14
C GLU A 24 -2.20 -12.52 -2.85
N MET A 25 -1.53 -12.10 -1.76
CA MET A 25 -0.29 -12.76 -1.32
C MET A 25 -0.49 -14.26 -1.05
N ASP A 26 -1.55 -14.63 -0.34
CA ASP A 26 -1.89 -16.03 -0.09
C ASP A 26 -2.07 -16.81 -1.40
N ILE A 27 -2.82 -16.26 -2.36
CA ILE A 27 -3.10 -16.91 -3.65
C ILE A 27 -1.82 -17.13 -4.47
N TYR A 28 -0.94 -16.12 -4.54
CA TYR A 28 0.24 -16.18 -5.42
C TYR A 28 1.45 -16.87 -4.81
N LEU A 29 1.59 -16.86 -3.48
CA LEU A 29 2.86 -17.21 -2.83
C LEU A 29 2.80 -18.49 -2.00
N LYS A 30 1.66 -18.80 -1.37
CA LYS A 30 1.54 -19.87 -0.37
C LYS A 30 2.09 -21.21 -0.85
N ASP A 31 1.64 -21.70 -2.00
CA ASP A 31 1.96 -23.04 -2.48
C ASP A 31 3.32 -23.11 -3.22
N TYR A 32 3.96 -21.96 -3.46
CA TYR A 32 5.15 -21.84 -4.30
C TYR A 32 6.42 -21.47 -3.55
N LEU A 33 6.32 -20.69 -2.46
CA LEU A 33 7.50 -20.18 -1.75
C LEU A 33 8.35 -21.27 -1.11
N GLU A 34 7.73 -22.28 -0.50
CA GLU A 34 8.45 -23.39 0.16
C GLU A 34 9.32 -24.17 -0.84
N ASN A 35 8.83 -24.33 -2.07
CA ASN A 35 9.47 -25.09 -3.13
C ASN A 35 10.39 -24.24 -4.02
N TYR A 36 10.49 -22.93 -3.77
CA TYR A 36 11.30 -22.06 -4.61
C TYR A 36 12.80 -22.44 -4.49
N PRO A 37 13.50 -22.65 -5.62
CA PRO A 37 14.82 -23.28 -5.60
C PRO A 37 15.96 -22.32 -5.24
N LEU A 38 15.76 -21.01 -5.39
CA LEU A 38 16.78 -20.00 -5.14
C LEU A 38 16.56 -19.30 -3.80
N LYS A 39 17.65 -18.82 -3.21
CA LYS A 39 17.62 -17.95 -2.03
C LYS A 39 16.83 -16.67 -2.32
N LEU A 40 15.93 -16.29 -1.43
CA LEU A 40 15.06 -15.12 -1.58
C LEU A 40 15.26 -14.10 -0.44
N ASP A 41 15.88 -12.97 -0.80
CA ASP A 41 15.72 -11.70 -0.10
C ASP A 41 14.29 -11.16 -0.28
N VAL A 42 13.82 -10.34 0.65
CA VAL A 42 12.45 -9.80 0.66
C VAL A 42 12.48 -8.27 0.57
N ALA A 43 11.56 -7.70 -0.21
CA ALA A 43 11.30 -6.26 -0.20
C ALA A 43 9.83 -5.97 0.10
N LEU A 44 9.58 -5.12 1.09
CA LEU A 44 8.25 -4.68 1.52
C LEU A 44 8.05 -3.18 1.28
N PRO A 45 6.91 -2.77 0.71
CA PRO A 45 6.61 -1.38 0.42
C PRO A 45 6.22 -0.67 1.71
N ILE A 46 6.69 0.57 1.86
CA ILE A 46 6.30 1.47 2.97
C ILE A 46 5.78 2.79 2.45
N PHE A 47 5.16 2.76 1.27
CA PHE A 47 4.66 3.95 0.59
C PHE A 47 3.15 4.10 0.67
N GLU A 48 2.71 5.30 0.30
CA GLU A 48 1.31 5.68 0.18
C GLU A 48 1.08 6.41 -1.15
N TRP A 49 -0.16 6.43 -1.63
CA TRP A 49 -0.53 7.16 -2.84
C TRP A 49 -2.04 7.46 -2.94
N ALA A 50 -2.38 8.39 -3.81
CA ALA A 50 -3.76 8.70 -4.17
C ALA A 50 -4.16 8.04 -5.49
N VAL A 51 -5.03 7.03 -5.44
CA VAL A 51 -5.65 6.43 -6.62
C VAL A 51 -6.92 7.18 -6.96
N VAL A 52 -7.03 7.67 -8.18
CA VAL A 52 -8.16 8.50 -8.63
C VAL A 52 -9.15 7.65 -9.42
N PHE A 53 -10.42 7.80 -9.09
CA PHE A 53 -11.54 7.21 -9.81
C PHE A 53 -12.47 8.30 -10.32
N ARG A 54 -12.80 8.25 -11.60
CA ARG A 54 -13.78 9.12 -12.25
C ARG A 54 -14.93 8.28 -12.76
N ASN A 55 -16.16 8.59 -12.33
CA ASN A 55 -17.34 7.79 -12.68
C ASN A 55 -17.14 6.29 -12.39
N LEU A 56 -16.58 5.98 -11.21
CA LEU A 56 -16.24 4.62 -10.74
C LEU A 56 -15.19 3.88 -11.59
N LYS A 57 -14.51 4.56 -12.51
CA LYS A 57 -13.43 3.99 -13.34
C LYS A 57 -12.08 4.58 -12.94
N TYR A 58 -11.05 3.75 -12.94
CA TYR A 58 -9.68 4.19 -12.70
C TYR A 58 -9.28 5.31 -13.66
N ALA A 59 -8.78 6.41 -13.10
CA ALA A 59 -8.35 7.60 -13.83
C ALA A 59 -6.83 7.88 -13.69
N GLY A 60 -6.16 7.22 -12.75
CA GLY A 60 -4.71 7.36 -12.57
C GLY A 60 -4.28 7.31 -11.09
N ILE A 61 -2.99 7.50 -10.86
CA ILE A 61 -2.42 7.79 -9.55
C ILE A 61 -2.00 9.26 -9.53
N SER A 62 -2.46 10.02 -8.55
CA SER A 62 -2.07 11.42 -8.38
C SER A 62 -0.89 11.55 -7.44
N LYS A 63 0.21 12.13 -7.93
CA LYS A 63 1.36 12.55 -7.12
C LYS A 63 1.21 13.96 -6.52
N ARG A 64 0.06 14.61 -6.76
CA ARG A 64 -0.20 16.01 -6.38
C ARG A 64 -1.23 16.13 -5.25
N ILE A 65 -1.57 15.00 -4.63
CA ILE A 65 -2.42 14.91 -3.46
C ILE A 65 -1.60 14.30 -2.33
N SER A 66 -1.60 14.95 -1.17
CA SER A 66 -1.05 14.44 0.08
C SER A 66 -2.15 14.15 1.08
N LYS A 67 -1.84 13.32 2.08
CA LYS A 67 -2.76 13.03 3.20
C LYS A 67 -3.22 14.29 3.94
N ALA A 68 -2.38 15.32 4.01
CA ALA A 68 -2.74 16.59 4.64
C ALA A 68 -3.83 17.34 3.86
N GLN A 69 -3.76 17.35 2.52
CA GLN A 69 -4.77 17.98 1.67
C GLN A 69 -6.14 17.30 1.79
N LEU A 70 -6.17 15.97 1.95
CA LEU A 70 -7.41 15.20 2.15
C LEU A 70 -8.17 15.56 3.44
N ARG A 71 -7.53 16.29 4.38
CA ARG A 71 -8.17 16.78 5.60
C ARG A 71 -8.96 18.06 5.40
N ASP A 72 -8.77 18.77 4.28
CA ASP A 72 -9.54 19.97 3.97
C ASP A 72 -10.98 19.60 3.58
N ARG A 73 -11.90 19.75 4.54
CA ARG A 73 -13.32 19.43 4.39
C ARG A 73 -14.07 20.32 3.39
N LYS A 74 -13.46 21.42 2.93
CA LYS A 74 -14.03 22.25 1.86
C LYS A 74 -13.74 21.67 0.49
N VAL A 75 -12.68 20.86 0.36
CA VAL A 75 -12.24 20.26 -0.91
C VAL A 75 -12.58 18.77 -0.95
N PHE A 76 -12.38 18.05 0.15
CA PHE A 76 -12.56 16.60 0.21
C PHE A 76 -13.53 16.20 1.32
N LYS A 77 -14.37 15.20 1.05
CA LYS A 77 -15.23 14.56 2.05
C LYS A 77 -14.90 13.09 2.17
N GLN A 78 -14.39 12.67 3.32
CA GLN A 78 -14.19 11.24 3.61
C GLN A 78 -15.54 10.52 3.69
N ARG A 79 -15.63 9.35 3.07
CA ARG A 79 -16.80 8.47 3.15
C ARG A 79 -16.72 7.67 4.44
N GLY A 80 -17.44 8.08 5.48
CA GLY A 80 -17.44 7.38 6.78
C GLY A 80 -16.02 7.15 7.31
N ASN A 81 -15.73 5.93 7.77
CA ASN A 81 -14.41 5.51 8.26
C ASN A 81 -13.59 4.75 7.18
N THR A 82 -13.81 5.06 5.90
CA THR A 82 -13.18 4.37 4.77
C THR A 82 -11.97 5.14 4.26
N ILE A 83 -11.18 4.52 3.39
CA ILE A 83 -10.05 5.18 2.70
C ILE A 83 -10.46 5.99 1.46
N LEU A 84 -11.77 6.20 1.24
CA LEU A 84 -12.32 6.91 0.09
C LEU A 84 -12.71 8.35 0.44
N TYR A 85 -12.37 9.27 -0.44
CA TYR A 85 -12.61 10.70 -0.32
C TYR A 85 -13.29 11.23 -1.59
N ASP A 86 -14.44 11.85 -1.44
CA ASP A 86 -15.13 12.54 -2.53
C ASP A 86 -14.55 13.94 -2.72
N LEU A 87 -14.19 14.28 -3.96
CA LEU A 87 -13.78 15.63 -4.32
C LEU A 87 -15.01 16.53 -4.53
N LEU A 88 -15.11 17.59 -3.74
CA LEU A 88 -16.26 18.50 -3.65
C LEU A 88 -16.22 19.68 -4.62
N ILE A 89 -15.06 19.95 -5.24
CA ILE A 89 -14.85 21.06 -6.19
C ILE A 89 -13.87 20.63 -7.28
N ASP A 90 -13.83 21.30 -8.43
CA ASP A 90 -12.75 21.07 -9.38
C ASP A 90 -11.39 21.36 -8.75
N TYR A 91 -10.41 20.50 -9.02
CA TYR A 91 -9.04 20.67 -8.50
C TYR A 91 -8.00 20.55 -9.62
N PRO A 92 -7.91 21.57 -10.51
CA PRO A 92 -7.07 21.53 -11.71
C PRO A 92 -5.57 21.35 -11.41
N ALA A 93 -5.10 21.86 -10.27
CA ALA A 93 -3.72 21.68 -9.82
C ALA A 93 -3.30 20.20 -9.72
N ALA A 94 -4.26 19.30 -9.46
CA ALA A 94 -4.06 17.86 -9.43
C ALA A 94 -4.71 17.13 -10.64
N GLY A 95 -5.23 17.86 -11.63
CA GLY A 95 -5.93 17.29 -12.79
C GLY A 95 -7.28 16.64 -12.48
N LEU A 96 -7.86 16.95 -11.33
CA LEU A 96 -9.09 16.34 -10.83
C LEU A 96 -10.31 17.22 -11.13
N ARG A 97 -11.47 16.57 -11.24
CA ARG A 97 -12.76 17.20 -11.48
C ARG A 97 -13.71 16.91 -10.34
N HIS A 98 -14.63 17.82 -10.08
CA HIS A 98 -15.72 17.63 -9.13
C HIS A 98 -16.33 16.22 -9.28
N SER A 99 -16.60 15.55 -8.13
CA SER A 99 -17.08 14.16 -8.03
C SER A 99 -16.07 13.07 -8.39
N ASP A 100 -14.81 13.38 -8.71
CA ASP A 100 -13.75 12.36 -8.65
C ASP A 100 -13.64 11.81 -7.22
N VAL A 101 -13.33 10.51 -7.11
CA VAL A 101 -13.13 9.82 -5.84
C VAL A 101 -11.65 9.49 -5.70
N ILE A 102 -11.07 9.86 -4.58
CA ILE A 102 -9.70 9.57 -4.23
C ILE A 102 -9.71 8.42 -3.25
N ARG A 103 -9.03 7.33 -3.59
CA ARG A 103 -8.68 6.26 -2.65
C ARG A 103 -7.26 6.50 -2.17
N TRP A 104 -7.10 6.82 -0.90
CA TRP A 104 -5.80 6.97 -0.28
C TRP A 104 -5.33 5.63 0.25
N GLU A 105 -4.33 5.03 -0.39
CA GLU A 105 -3.78 3.76 0.07
C GLU A 105 -2.44 4.03 0.74
N GLU A 106 -2.22 3.42 1.90
CA GLU A 106 -0.99 3.51 2.69
C GLU A 106 -0.71 2.17 3.35
N ILE A 107 0.56 1.88 3.60
CA ILE A 107 0.94 0.68 4.35
C ILE A 107 1.08 1.04 5.82
N SER A 108 0.36 0.29 6.67
CA SER A 108 0.48 0.40 8.12
C SER A 108 1.57 -0.55 8.68
N PRO A 109 2.06 -0.30 9.91
CA PRO A 109 2.90 -1.28 10.61
C PRO A 109 2.24 -2.66 10.73
N GLU A 110 0.93 -2.70 10.92
CA GLU A 110 0.15 -3.94 11.00
C GLU A 110 0.19 -4.72 9.68
N ASP A 111 0.09 -4.03 8.53
CA ASP A 111 0.18 -4.65 7.20
C ASP A 111 1.56 -5.28 6.98
N LEU A 112 2.64 -4.57 7.37
CA LEU A 112 4.01 -5.11 7.28
C LEU A 112 4.21 -6.32 8.18
N LEU A 113 3.68 -6.25 9.41
CA LEU A 113 3.78 -7.34 10.37
C LEU A 113 3.00 -8.58 9.90
N ALA A 114 1.79 -8.38 9.36
CA ALA A 114 1.01 -9.46 8.77
C ALA A 114 1.74 -10.09 7.57
N SER A 115 2.29 -9.26 6.68
CA SER A 115 3.04 -9.69 5.51
C SER A 115 4.28 -10.50 5.89
N SER A 116 5.07 -10.04 6.87
CA SER A 116 6.27 -10.76 7.33
C SER A 116 5.93 -12.09 8.01
N LYS A 117 4.90 -12.13 8.86
CA LYS A 117 4.41 -13.40 9.45
C LYS A 117 3.89 -14.36 8.40
N PHE A 118 3.29 -13.87 7.31
CA PHE A 118 2.91 -14.71 6.20
C PHE A 118 4.13 -15.28 5.50
N LEU A 119 5.07 -14.43 5.09
CA LEU A 119 6.25 -14.85 4.33
C LEU A 119 7.14 -15.80 5.13
N SER A 120 7.34 -15.56 6.43
CA SER A 120 8.19 -16.40 7.28
C SER A 120 7.69 -17.82 7.46
N ARG A 121 6.39 -18.05 7.30
CA ARG A 121 5.80 -19.40 7.37
C ARG A 121 6.19 -20.28 6.18
N TYR A 122 6.45 -19.68 5.02
CA TYR A 122 6.67 -20.41 3.76
C TYR A 122 8.09 -20.26 3.21
N LEU A 123 8.84 -19.25 3.66
CA LEU A 123 10.24 -19.10 3.29
C LEU A 123 11.11 -20.08 4.11
N LYS A 124 12.10 -20.68 3.46
CA LYS A 124 13.10 -21.54 4.11
C LYS A 124 13.84 -20.76 5.20
N PRO A 125 14.18 -21.35 6.37
CA PRO A 125 14.85 -20.64 7.46
C PRO A 125 16.35 -20.43 7.14
N GLU A 126 16.66 -19.34 6.46
CA GLU A 126 18.01 -18.93 6.08
C GLU A 126 18.18 -17.41 6.22
N GLU A 127 19.42 -16.96 6.42
CA GLU A 127 19.77 -15.54 6.48
C GLU A 127 19.39 -14.85 5.17
N ARG A 128 18.74 -13.68 5.22
CA ARG A 128 18.34 -12.94 4.02
C ARG A 128 18.39 -11.43 4.25
N ASN A 129 18.49 -10.68 3.17
CA ASN A 129 18.31 -9.24 3.21
C ASN A 129 16.82 -8.89 3.22
N LEU A 130 16.46 -7.89 4.02
CA LEU A 130 15.14 -7.27 4.02
C LEU A 130 15.27 -5.80 3.59
N VAL A 131 14.48 -5.40 2.59
CA VAL A 131 14.45 -4.03 2.07
C VAL A 131 13.08 -3.43 2.31
N PHE A 132 13.03 -2.30 3.01
CA PHE A 132 11.86 -1.43 3.04
C PHE A 132 12.06 -0.33 2.02
N TYR A 133 11.06 -0.09 1.16
CA TYR A 133 11.23 0.89 0.08
C TYR A 133 10.03 1.82 -0.08
N HIS A 134 10.35 3.04 -0.49
CA HIS A 134 9.42 4.10 -0.82
C HIS A 134 10.04 5.04 -1.84
N LEU A 135 9.23 5.96 -2.36
CA LEU A 135 9.68 7.06 -3.22
C LEU A 135 9.60 8.44 -2.54
N ASP A 136 9.09 8.52 -1.30
CA ASP A 136 8.92 9.77 -0.56
C ASP A 136 9.57 9.69 0.83
N THR A 137 10.58 10.53 1.08
CA THR A 137 11.38 10.56 2.32
C THR A 137 10.58 10.88 3.57
N ASP A 138 9.43 11.55 3.46
CA ASP A 138 8.61 11.89 4.62
C ASP A 138 7.89 10.67 5.23
N LEU A 139 7.78 9.57 4.48
CA LEU A 139 7.08 8.36 4.90
C LEU A 139 7.77 7.61 6.04
N LEU A 140 9.09 7.77 6.20
CA LEU A 140 9.81 7.18 7.33
C LEU A 140 9.29 7.68 8.67
N LYS A 141 8.65 8.86 8.72
CA LYS A 141 8.03 9.40 9.94
C LYS A 141 6.80 8.62 10.39
N HIS A 142 6.20 7.81 9.52
CA HIS A 142 5.02 6.98 9.85
C HIS A 142 5.41 5.68 10.56
N PHE A 143 6.69 5.33 10.59
CA PHE A 143 7.19 4.09 11.18
C PHE A 143 8.20 4.38 12.28
N THR A 144 8.08 3.68 13.39
CA THR A 144 9.10 3.68 14.43
C THR A 144 10.19 2.65 14.13
N ASN A 145 11.35 2.80 14.76
CA ASN A 145 12.38 1.75 14.72
C ASN A 145 11.83 0.41 15.24
N GLU A 146 10.95 0.43 16.25
CA GLU A 146 10.34 -0.77 16.81
C GLU A 146 9.47 -1.52 15.79
N ASP A 147 8.72 -0.78 14.95
CA ASP A 147 7.91 -1.38 13.88
C ASP A 147 8.78 -2.18 12.91
N PHE A 148 9.90 -1.61 12.48
CA PHE A 148 10.84 -2.32 11.61
C PHE A 148 11.48 -3.52 12.30
N GLN A 149 11.86 -3.40 13.58
CA GLN A 149 12.45 -4.52 14.32
C GLN A 149 11.47 -5.70 14.46
N LYS A 150 10.18 -5.44 14.70
CA LYS A 150 9.16 -6.49 14.75
C LYS A 150 9.01 -7.24 13.44
N VAL A 151 9.12 -6.53 12.31
CA VAL A 151 9.05 -7.13 10.97
C VAL A 151 10.32 -7.93 10.68
N ILE A 152 11.50 -7.38 10.99
CA ILE A 152 12.81 -8.05 10.81
C ILE A 152 12.86 -9.33 11.63
N ALA A 153 12.38 -9.32 12.88
CA ALA A 153 12.42 -10.48 13.78
C ALA A 153 11.62 -11.71 13.31
N ASN A 154 10.78 -11.57 12.27
CA ASN A 154 10.09 -12.72 11.67
C ASN A 154 10.92 -13.45 10.61
N PHE A 155 12.01 -12.87 10.11
CA PHE A 155 12.86 -13.44 9.05
C PHE A 155 14.16 -14.03 9.59
#